data_AF-A0A1J4Z9C2-F1
#
_entry.id   AF-A0A1J4Z9C2-F1
#
_cell.length_a   1.000
_cell.length_b   1.000
_cell.length_c   1.000
_cell.angle_alpha   90.00
_cell.angle_beta   90.00
_cell.angle_gamma   90.00
#
_symmetry.space_group_name_H-M   'P 1'
#
loop_
_entity.id
_entity.type
_entity.pdbx_description
1 polymer ?
#
loop_
_entity_poly.entity_id
_entity_poly.type
_entity_poly.pdbx_seq_one_letter_code
_entity_poly.pdbx_strand_id
1 'polypeptide(L)'
;MVISEAMAARVPVAVSDACGAAAHVNAEAGEVVKLDMHVQQWVYAVSRQLARTRAPPSFAREWNVVVREFAAIYNNVDKEVK
;
A
#
# COMPACT_ATOMS: atom_id res chain seq x y z
N MET A 1 7.55 -4.50 -7.92
CA MET A 1 6.77 -3.95 -6.79
C MET A 1 5.29 -4.08 -7.12
N VAL A 2 4.72 -5.29 -7.00
CA VAL A 2 3.42 -5.59 -7.63
C VAL A 2 2.28 -4.69 -7.14
N ILE A 3 2.21 -4.40 -5.83
CA ILE A 3 1.12 -3.60 -5.27
C ILE A 3 1.20 -2.13 -5.69
N SER A 4 2.39 -1.52 -5.61
CA SER A 4 2.58 -0.12 -6.03
C SER A 4 2.34 0.05 -7.54
N GLU A 5 2.76 -0.91 -8.36
CA GLU A 5 2.52 -0.91 -9.81
C GLU A 5 1.03 -1.05 -10.15
N ALA A 6 0.31 -1.95 -9.47
CA ALA A 6 -1.13 -2.09 -9.63
C ALA A 6 -1.87 -0.79 -9.30
N MET A 7 -1.55 -0.17 -8.16
CA MET A 7 -2.16 1.11 -7.77
C MET A 7 -1.78 2.25 -8.71
N ALA A 8 -0.55 2.30 -9.22
CA ALA A 8 -0.12 3.30 -10.21
C ALA A 8 -0.93 3.15 -11.52
N ALA A 9 -1.17 1.90 -11.93
CA ALA A 9 -2.01 1.52 -13.06
C ALA A 9 -3.53 1.67 -12.79
N ARG A 10 -3.93 2.18 -11.62
CA ARG A 10 -5.33 2.33 -11.20
C ARG A 10 -6.08 1.01 -11.15
N VAL A 11 -5.40 -0.08 -10.81
CA VAL A 11 -5.98 -1.39 -10.54
C VAL A 11 -6.24 -1.50 -9.04
N PRO A 12 -7.46 -1.81 -8.59
CA PRO A 12 -7.74 -1.94 -7.16
C PRO A 12 -7.03 -3.15 -6.59
N VAL A 13 -6.61 -3.06 -5.33
CA VAL A 13 -5.84 -4.11 -4.66
C VAL A 13 -6.59 -4.63 -3.42
N ALA A 14 -6.45 -5.92 -3.15
CA ALA A 14 -6.79 -6.52 -1.86
C ALA A 14 -5.51 -7.16 -1.30
N VAL A 15 -5.01 -6.64 -0.19
CA VAL A 15 -3.71 -7.05 0.37
C VAL A 15 -3.83 -7.39 1.85
N SER A 16 -2.83 -8.08 2.40
CA SER A 16 -2.77 -8.29 3.84
C SER A 16 -2.22 -7.06 4.57
N ASP A 17 -2.52 -6.94 5.85
CA ASP A 17 -1.86 -6.00 6.76
C ASP A 17 -0.34 -6.27 6.92
N ALA A 18 0.12 -7.48 6.62
CA ALA A 18 1.54 -7.83 6.53
C ALA A 18 2.22 -7.36 5.23
N CYS A 19 1.48 -6.77 4.28
CA CYS A 19 2.07 -6.26 3.04
C CYS A 19 2.88 -4.98 3.31
N GLY A 20 4.11 -4.90 2.81
CA GLY A 20 4.95 -3.70 2.96
C GLY A 20 4.34 -2.43 2.33
N ALA A 21 3.38 -2.58 1.41
CA ALA A 21 2.63 -1.47 0.83
C ALA A 21 1.27 -1.21 1.51
N ALA A 22 0.88 -1.97 2.53
CA ALA A 22 -0.43 -1.87 3.18
C ALA A 22 -0.73 -0.45 3.68
N ALA A 23 0.29 0.24 4.22
CA ALA A 23 0.17 1.63 4.69
C ALA A 23 -0.20 2.64 3.57
N HIS A 24 -0.03 2.26 2.31
CA HIS A 24 -0.36 3.09 1.14
C HIS A 24 -1.71 2.71 0.50
N VAL A 25 -2.34 1.61 0.93
CA VAL A 25 -3.65 1.18 0.44
C VAL A 25 -4.75 1.83 1.27
N ASN A 26 -5.28 2.95 0.78
CA ASN A 26 -6.47 3.57 1.36
C ASN A 26 -7.76 2.94 0.80
N ALA A 27 -8.92 3.34 1.35
CA ALA A 27 -10.22 2.81 0.92
C ALA A 27 -10.57 3.11 -0.55
N GLU A 28 -9.94 4.10 -1.17
CA GLU A 28 -10.13 4.42 -2.59
C GLU A 28 -9.29 3.52 -3.50
N ALA A 29 -8.09 3.16 -3.06
CA ALA A 29 -7.13 2.31 -3.77
C ALA A 29 -7.45 0.81 -3.66
N GLY A 30 -8.06 0.39 -2.56
CA GLY A 30 -8.26 -1.03 -2.32
C GLY A 30 -8.77 -1.35 -0.93
N GLU A 31 -8.38 -2.52 -0.44
CA GLU A 31 -8.70 -2.99 0.89
C GLU A 31 -7.52 -3.75 1.52
N VAL A 32 -7.33 -3.53 2.81
CA VAL A 32 -6.36 -4.25 3.64
C VAL A 32 -7.13 -5.22 4.55
N VAL A 33 -6.79 -6.51 4.46
CA VAL A 33 -7.38 -7.58 5.26
C VAL A 33 -6.31 -8.08 6.24
N LYS A 34 -6.68 -8.46 7.47
CA LYS A 34 -5.66 -9.08 8.35
C LYS A 34 -5.21 -10.42 7.78
N LEU A 35 -3.92 -10.71 7.86
CA LEU A 35 -3.33 -11.93 7.28
C LEU A 35 -3.99 -13.21 7.82
N ASP A 36 -4.36 -13.22 9.10
CA ASP A 36 -4.94 -14.35 9.82
C ASP A 36 -6.47 -14.44 9.70
N MET A 37 -7.11 -13.55 8.93
CA MET A 37 -8.55 -13.61 8.73
C MET A 37 -8.96 -14.79 7.88
N HIS A 38 -10.17 -15.27 8.19
CA HIS A 38 -10.81 -16.36 7.46
C HIS A 38 -10.92 -16.04 5.96
N VAL A 39 -10.75 -17.04 5.10
CA VAL A 39 -10.71 -16.87 3.62
C VAL A 39 -11.96 -16.16 3.06
N GLN A 40 -13.12 -16.32 3.68
CA GLN A 40 -14.36 -15.64 3.34
C GLN A 40 -14.20 -14.12 3.39
N GLN A 41 -13.42 -13.58 4.33
CA GLN A 41 -13.14 -12.14 4.40
C GLN A 41 -12.32 -11.66 3.19
N TRP A 42 -11.37 -12.47 2.74
CA TRP A 42 -10.61 -12.22 1.52
C TRP A 42 -11.50 -12.24 0.27
N VAL A 43 -12.40 -13.23 0.18
CA VAL A 43 -13.39 -13.31 -0.90
C VAL A 43 -14.26 -12.06 -0.93
N TYR A 44 -14.74 -11.59 0.21
CA TYR A 44 -15.54 -10.37 0.28
C TYR A 44 -14.74 -9.12 -0.11
N ALA A 45 -13.49 -9.00 0.33
CA ALA A 45 -12.62 -7.88 -0.03
C ALA A 45 -12.39 -7.83 -1.55
N VAL A 46 -12.04 -8.96 -2.17
CA VAL A 46 -11.86 -9.06 -3.63
C VAL A 46 -13.17 -8.76 -4.37
N SER A 47 -14.30 -9.31 -3.90
CA SER A 47 -15.61 -9.08 -4.51
C SER A 47 -15.99 -7.59 -4.50
N ARG A 48 -15.71 -6.88 -3.39
CA ARG A 48 -15.90 -5.43 -3.30
C ARG A 48 -15.04 -4.66 -4.31
N GLN A 49 -13.79 -5.09 -4.53
CA GLN A 49 -12.92 -4.46 -5.51
C GLN A 49 -13.39 -4.68 -6.95
N LEU A 50 -13.85 -5.89 -7.27
CA LEU A 50 -14.40 -6.23 -8.59
C LEU A 50 -15.73 -5.53 -8.89
N ALA A 51 -16.53 -5.22 -7.86
CA ALA A 51 -17.80 -4.53 -8.00
C ALA A 51 -17.67 -2.99 -8.19
N ARG A 52 -16.45 -2.43 -8.17
CA ARG A 52 -16.24 -0.99 -8.32
C ARG A 52 -16.65 -0.52 -9.72
N THR A 53 -17.41 0.57 -9.77
CA THR A 53 -17.83 1.23 -11.03
C THR A 53 -16.90 2.37 -11.43
N ARG A 54 -15.97 2.76 -10.56
CA ARG A 54 -14.97 3.82 -10.78
C ARG A 54 -13.58 3.25 -10.56
N ALA A 55 -12.66 3.60 -11.46
CA ALA A 55 -11.26 3.27 -11.30
C ALA A 55 -10.70 3.98 -10.05
N PRO A 56 -9.84 3.30 -9.26
CA PRO A 56 -9.04 3.93 -8.20
C PRO A 56 -8.27 5.16 -8.67
N PRO A 57 -7.93 6.10 -7.76
CA PRO A 57 -6.99 7.16 -8.04
C PRO A 57 -5.62 6.58 -8.43
N SER A 58 -4.85 7.32 -9.23
CA SER A 58 -3.48 6.93 -9.53
C SER A 58 -2.61 7.09 -8.29
N PHE A 59 -1.90 6.04 -7.91
CA PHE A 59 -0.89 6.10 -6.87
C PHE A 59 0.44 6.60 -7.44
N ALA A 60 0.99 7.63 -6.81
CA ALA A 60 2.36 8.11 -7.07
C ALA A 60 3.08 8.28 -5.72
N ARG A 61 4.08 7.43 -5.47
CA ARG A 61 5.09 7.67 -4.43
C ARG A 61 6.40 7.97 -5.13
N GLU A 62 6.64 9.26 -5.34
CA GLU A 62 7.84 9.75 -6.00
C GLU A 62 9.09 9.29 -5.25
N TRP A 63 10.11 8.85 -5.98
CA TRP A 63 11.40 8.45 -5.41
C TRP A 63 12.04 9.56 -4.55
N ASN A 64 11.75 10.83 -4.87
CA ASN A 64 12.21 11.97 -4.07
C ASN A 64 11.71 11.91 -2.61
N VAL A 65 10.45 11.50 -2.39
CA VAL A 65 9.89 11.33 -1.04
C VAL A 65 10.66 10.22 -0.31
N VAL A 66 10.86 9.08 -0.97
CA VAL A 66 11.59 7.94 -0.42
C VAL A 66 13.02 8.34 -0.02
N VAL A 67 13.73 9.04 -0.91
CA VAL A 67 15.11 9.48 -0.67
C VAL A 67 15.17 10.42 0.53
N ARG A 68 14.23 11.36 0.66
CA ARG A 68 14.19 12.30 1.81
C ARG A 68 13.93 11.57 3.13
N GLU A 69 13.02 10.61 3.16
CA GLU A 69 12.74 9.80 4.35
C GLU A 69 13.98 9.03 4.80
N PHE A 70 14.67 8.35 3.88
CA PHE A 70 15.88 7.61 4.18
C PHE A 70 17.04 8.51 4.60
N ALA A 71 17.23 9.65 3.92
CA ALA A 71 18.25 10.63 4.31
C ALA A 71 18.02 11.16 5.73
N ALA A 72 16.77 11.39 6.13
CA ALA A 72 16.45 11.79 7.49
C ALA A 72 16.80 10.71 8.53
N ILE A 73 16.52 9.42 8.22
CA ILE A 73 16.89 8.30 9.08
C ILE A 73 18.40 8.22 9.27
N TYR A 74 19.18 8.28 8.18
CA TYR A 74 20.64 8.23 8.26
C TYR A 74 21.22 9.40 9.06
N ASN A 75 20.72 10.61 8.84
CA ASN A 75 21.14 11.78 9.62
C ASN A 75 20.85 11.66 11.12
N ASN A 76 19.82 10.92 11.52
CA ASN A 76 19.51 10.70 12.93
C ASN A 76 20.43 9.64 13.56
N VAL A 77 20.70 8.55 12.84
CA VAL A 77 21.66 7.53 13.30
C VAL A 77 23.05 8.13 13.49
N ASP A 78 23.52 8.97 12.56
CA ASP A 78 24.81 9.66 12.66
C ASP A 78 24.93 10.59 13.89
N LYS A 79 23.80 11.07 14.41
CA LYS A 79 23.76 11.92 15.61
C LYS A 79 23.75 11.11 16.90
N GLU A 80 23.18 9.91 16.91
CA GLU A 80 23.16 9.02 18.09
C GLU A 80 24.49 8.30 18.33
N VAL A 81 25.32 8.17 17.28
CA VAL A 81 26.65 7.54 17.35
C VAL A 81 27.75 8.53 17.79
N LYS A 82 27.47 9.83 17.84
CA LYS A 82 28.40 10.89 18.27
C LYS A 82 28.16 11.31 19.71
#